data_AF-A0ABD6ETX3-F1
#
_entry.id   AF-A0ABD6ETX3-F1
#
_cell.length_a   1.000
_cell.length_b   1.000
_cell.length_c   1.000
_cell.angle_alpha   90.00
_cell.angle_beta   90.00
_cell.angle_gamma   90.00
#
_symmetry.space_group_name_H-M   'P 1'
#
loop_
_entity.id
_entity.type
_entity.pdbx_description
1 polymer ?
#
loop_
_entity_poly.entity_id
_entity_poly.type
_entity_poly.pdbx_seq_one_letter_code
_entity_poly.pdbx_strand_id
1 'polypeptide(L)'
;MLKVMFTFCIIACLTLPFGSIPMLGEYTAIPPNSTEVKAVADQVIAKLNEHRYDVDLYALVKVEAAEKQLVHGFNYRLMMDLQRRSCGIYKCENISGSEETVVVVAYIDFLGTLQNLKFEKRSAKSDGKIEQNVPWNIKIEAMDAELLKKMNKVQSDTENYVVKIAEIGGRPIDDDAK
;
A
#
# COMPACT_ATOMS: atom_id res chain seq x y z
N MET A 1 5.28 51.32 -38.17
CA MET A 1 4.48 50.07 -38.11
C MET A 1 5.44 48.90 -38.14
N LEU A 2 5.74 48.27 -37.00
CA LEU A 2 6.39 46.96 -36.98
C LEU A 2 5.99 46.28 -35.65
N LYS A 3 5.03 45.37 -35.76
CA LYS A 3 4.42 44.66 -34.64
C LYS A 3 4.66 43.18 -34.93
N VAL A 4 5.05 42.45 -33.90
CA VAL A 4 5.03 40.98 -33.79
C VAL A 4 6.22 40.23 -34.41
N MET A 5 7.30 40.08 -33.65
CA MET A 5 8.23 38.94 -33.76
C MET A 5 8.74 38.50 -32.38
N PHE A 6 7.84 38.18 -31.45
CA PHE A 6 8.25 37.59 -30.15
C PHE A 6 7.14 36.70 -29.59
N THR A 7 6.77 35.62 -30.29
CA THR A 7 5.79 34.67 -29.72
C THR A 7 5.89 33.24 -30.26
N PHE A 8 7.08 32.64 -30.36
CA PHE A 8 7.19 31.20 -30.57
C PHE A 8 8.43 30.61 -29.89
N CYS A 9 8.40 30.46 -28.56
CA CYS A 9 9.35 29.59 -27.84
C CYS A 9 8.80 29.05 -26.49
N ILE A 10 7.48 28.90 -26.34
CA ILE A 10 6.87 28.35 -25.11
C ILE A 10 5.84 27.24 -25.42
N ILE A 11 5.93 26.56 -26.56
CA ILE A 11 5.02 25.45 -26.88
C ILE A 11 5.83 24.23 -27.30
N ALA A 12 6.64 23.71 -26.38
CA ALA A 12 7.26 22.39 -26.53
C ALA A 12 7.72 21.78 -25.18
N CYS A 13 7.05 22.07 -24.07
CA CYS A 13 7.39 21.43 -22.78
C CYS A 13 6.16 21.28 -21.88
N LEU A 14 5.09 20.66 -22.37
CA LEU A 14 3.84 20.50 -21.60
C LEU A 14 3.14 19.14 -21.80
N THR A 15 3.90 18.10 -22.14
CA THR A 15 3.39 16.71 -22.14
C THR A 15 4.36 15.72 -21.50
N LEU A 16 5.08 16.14 -20.46
CA LEU A 16 5.62 15.15 -19.54
C LEU A 16 4.51 14.84 -18.53
N PRO A 17 4.08 13.57 -18.40
CA PRO A 17 3.21 13.20 -17.29
C PRO A 17 3.98 13.56 -16.02
N PHE A 18 3.40 14.44 -15.21
CA PHE A 18 3.91 14.79 -13.89
C PHE A 18 3.96 13.50 -13.08
N GLY A 19 5.10 12.82 -13.10
CA GLY A 19 5.46 11.86 -12.06
C GLY A 19 5.44 12.65 -10.77
N SER A 20 4.48 12.35 -9.91
CA SER A 20 4.35 12.94 -8.58
C SER A 20 5.71 12.95 -7.90
N ILE A 21 6.25 14.14 -7.63
CA ILE A 21 7.45 14.28 -6.80
C ILE A 21 7.08 13.65 -5.45
N PRO A 22 7.79 12.61 -4.98
CA PRO A 22 7.46 12.00 -3.71
C PRO A 22 7.60 13.05 -2.62
N MET A 23 6.48 13.46 -2.02
CA MET A 23 6.50 14.37 -0.88
C MET A 23 7.16 13.64 0.30
N LEU A 24 8.03 14.35 1.01
CA LEU A 24 8.65 13.85 2.23
C LEU A 24 7.57 13.41 3.22
N GLY A 25 7.65 12.16 3.70
CA GLY A 25 6.77 11.65 4.74
C GLY A 25 5.48 10.97 4.28
N GLU A 26 5.16 10.90 2.99
CA GLU A 26 4.00 10.13 2.50
C GLU A 26 4.42 8.84 1.80
N TYR A 27 3.59 7.79 1.89
CA TYR A 27 3.76 6.57 1.11
C TYR A 27 3.26 6.81 -0.32
N THR A 28 4.15 6.58 -1.28
CA THR A 28 3.81 6.63 -2.71
C THR A 28 3.86 5.22 -3.28
N ALA A 29 2.85 4.84 -4.06
CA ALA A 29 2.82 3.57 -4.76
C ALA A 29 4.00 3.47 -5.75
N ILE A 30 4.65 2.31 -5.79
CA ILE A 30 5.72 2.01 -6.73
C ILE A 30 5.45 0.66 -7.43
N PRO A 31 6.02 0.43 -8.63
CA PRO A 31 5.76 -0.82 -9.35
C PRO A 31 6.24 -2.05 -8.54
N PRO A 32 5.35 -3.02 -8.25
CA PRO A 32 5.68 -4.17 -7.39
C PRO A 32 6.69 -5.13 -8.03
N ASN A 33 6.85 -5.07 -9.35
CA ASN A 33 7.80 -5.85 -10.13
C ASN A 33 9.12 -5.10 -10.43
N SER A 34 9.33 -3.92 -9.85
CA SER A 34 10.58 -3.17 -10.05
C SER A 34 11.79 -3.87 -9.43
N THR A 35 12.97 -3.68 -10.02
CA THR A 35 14.23 -4.24 -9.50
C THR A 35 14.50 -3.81 -8.05
N GLU A 36 14.14 -2.58 -7.71
CA GLU A 36 14.24 -2.05 -6.34
C GLU A 36 13.36 -2.83 -5.37
N VAL A 37 12.07 -3.02 -5.68
CA VAL A 37 11.15 -3.78 -4.82
C VAL A 37 11.61 -5.23 -4.67
N LYS A 38 12.10 -5.85 -5.75
CA LYS A 38 12.63 -7.21 -5.70
C LYS A 38 13.82 -7.33 -4.73
N ALA A 39 14.77 -6.39 -4.79
CA ALA A 39 15.92 -6.38 -3.89
C ALA A 39 15.52 -6.22 -2.42
N VAL A 40 14.51 -5.38 -2.14
CA VAL A 40 13.97 -5.24 -0.78
C VAL A 40 13.26 -6.52 -0.34
N ALA A 41 12.41 -7.10 -1.19
CA ALA A 41 11.71 -8.35 -0.89
C ALA A 41 12.69 -9.49 -0.60
N ASP A 42 13.77 -9.62 -1.39
CA ASP A 42 14.82 -10.62 -1.16
C ASP A 42 15.49 -10.46 0.22
N GLN A 43 15.78 -9.22 0.65
CA GLN A 43 16.30 -8.95 2.00
C GLN A 43 15.29 -9.30 3.09
N VAL A 44 14.00 -9.00 2.88
CA VAL A 44 12.95 -9.39 3.82
C VAL A 44 12.89 -10.90 3.96
N ILE A 45 12.86 -11.66 2.86
CA ILE A 45 12.83 -13.13 2.89
C ILE A 45 14.08 -13.69 3.57
N ALA A 46 15.26 -13.14 3.27
CA ALA A 46 16.49 -13.54 3.94
C ALA A 46 16.40 -13.33 5.46
N LYS A 47 15.81 -12.22 5.91
CA LYS A 47 15.60 -11.92 7.32
C LYS A 47 14.58 -12.86 7.97
N LEU A 48 13.49 -13.18 7.27
CA LEU A 48 12.48 -14.15 7.74
C LEU A 48 13.09 -15.54 7.95
N ASN A 49 14.03 -15.92 7.09
CA ASN A 49 14.69 -17.23 7.11
C ASN A 49 16.00 -17.24 7.90
N GLU A 50 16.35 -16.15 8.59
CA GLU A 50 17.62 -16.05 9.33
C GLU A 50 17.66 -17.05 10.50
N HIS A 51 16.51 -17.32 11.12
CA HIS A 51 16.37 -18.30 12.19
C HIS A 51 16.27 -19.72 11.61
N ARG A 52 17.41 -20.25 11.14
CA ARG A 52 17.52 -21.55 10.47
C ARG A 52 17.18 -22.79 11.31
N TYR A 53 16.79 -22.61 12.57
CA TYR A 53 16.39 -23.70 13.45
C TYR A 53 14.91 -24.08 13.27
N ASP A 54 14.14 -23.25 12.57
CA ASP A 54 12.80 -23.61 12.15
C ASP A 54 12.87 -24.54 10.93
N VAL A 55 12.11 -25.64 10.97
CA VAL A 55 11.98 -26.64 9.90
C VAL A 55 11.33 -26.05 8.64
N ASP A 56 10.67 -24.91 8.82
CA ASP A 56 9.85 -24.22 7.83
C ASP A 56 10.53 -22.90 7.41
N LEU A 57 10.90 -22.79 6.13
CA LEU A 57 11.36 -21.55 5.50
C LEU A 57 10.26 -20.91 4.66
N TYR A 58 10.37 -19.61 4.41
CA TYR A 58 9.49 -18.88 3.52
C TYR A 58 10.14 -18.66 2.16
N ALA A 59 9.33 -18.75 1.11
CA ALA A 59 9.71 -18.34 -0.23
C ALA A 59 8.73 -17.31 -0.77
N LEU A 60 9.25 -16.31 -1.46
CA LEU A 60 8.43 -15.33 -2.16
C LEU A 60 7.74 -15.99 -3.36
N VAL A 61 6.41 -15.89 -3.42
CA VAL A 61 5.62 -16.22 -4.59
C VAL A 61 5.54 -14.99 -5.50
N LYS A 62 5.09 -13.87 -4.94
CA LYS A 62 5.06 -12.56 -5.64
C LYS A 62 4.90 -11.40 -4.66
N VAL A 63 5.20 -10.20 -5.15
CA VAL A 63 4.81 -8.94 -4.51
C VAL A 63 3.54 -8.45 -5.21
N GLU A 64 2.46 -8.30 -4.46
CA GLU A 64 1.16 -7.85 -4.97
C GLU A 64 1.10 -6.31 -5.06
N ALA A 65 1.65 -5.64 -4.05
CA ALA A 65 1.67 -4.18 -3.98
C ALA A 65 2.92 -3.70 -3.23
N ALA A 66 3.38 -2.52 -3.60
CA ALA A 66 4.53 -1.87 -2.98
C ALA A 66 4.31 -0.36 -2.87
N GLU A 67 4.62 0.19 -1.70
CA GLU A 67 4.68 1.62 -1.46
C GLU A 67 6.03 1.98 -0.87
N LYS A 68 6.47 3.21 -1.11
CA LYS A 68 7.73 3.75 -0.62
C LYS A 68 7.51 5.11 0.03
N GLN A 69 8.12 5.31 1.18
CA GLN A 69 8.12 6.58 1.90
C GLN A 69 9.56 7.00 2.17
N LEU A 70 9.91 8.22 1.78
CA LEU A 70 11.22 8.82 2.04
C LEU A 70 11.29 9.34 3.48
N VAL A 71 12.30 8.87 4.22
CA VAL A 71 12.66 9.27 5.59
C VAL A 71 14.18 9.51 5.66
N HIS A 72 14.87 9.16 6.76
CA HIS A 72 16.35 9.06 6.78
C HIS A 72 16.83 7.75 6.11
N GLY A 73 16.33 7.48 4.92
CA GLY A 73 16.31 6.18 4.28
C GLY A 73 14.96 6.00 3.62
N PHE A 74 14.49 4.76 3.52
CA PHE A 74 13.21 4.45 2.92
C PHE A 74 12.44 3.43 3.74
N ASN A 75 11.18 3.73 4.02
CA ASN A 75 10.23 2.69 4.41
C ASN A 75 9.60 2.10 3.16
N TYR A 76 9.64 0.79 3.03
CA TYR A 76 8.92 0.03 2.02
C TYR A 76 7.76 -0.69 2.69
N ARG A 77 6.54 -0.43 2.25
CA ARG A 77 5.38 -1.22 2.63
C ARG A 77 5.10 -2.21 1.52
N LEU A 78 5.32 -3.49 1.77
CA LEU A 78 5.16 -4.55 0.78
C LEU A 78 4.01 -5.47 1.16
N MET A 79 3.09 -5.68 0.24
CA MET A 79 2.13 -6.78 0.30
C MET A 79 2.69 -7.94 -0.52
N MET A 80 3.01 -9.05 0.13
CA MET A 80 3.70 -10.18 -0.47
C MET A 80 2.92 -11.46 -0.26
N ASP A 81 2.91 -12.30 -1.27
CA ASP A 81 2.50 -13.69 -1.13
C ASP A 81 3.72 -14.54 -0.85
N LEU A 82 3.67 -15.26 0.25
CA LEU A 82 4.70 -16.18 0.69
C LEU A 82 4.18 -17.60 0.66
N GLN A 83 5.06 -18.51 0.33
CA GLN A 83 4.82 -19.95 0.37
C GLN A 83 5.77 -20.55 1.40
N ARG A 84 5.21 -21.24 2.40
CA ARG A 84 6.02 -22.01 3.34
C ARG A 84 6.62 -23.24 2.66
N ARG A 85 7.87 -23.55 3.02
CA ARG A 85 8.63 -24.70 2.55
C ARG A 85 9.21 -25.45 3.73
N SER A 86 9.03 -26.77 3.74
CA SER A 86 9.73 -27.63 4.69
C SER A 86 11.11 -27.94 4.13
N CYS A 87 12.16 -27.64 4.88
CA CYS A 87 13.55 -27.86 4.46
C CYS A 87 14.20 -28.96 5.29
N GLY A 88 14.46 -30.11 4.66
CA GLY A 88 15.28 -31.17 5.21
C GLY A 88 16.77 -30.99 4.88
N ILE A 89 17.59 -31.98 5.26
CA ILE A 89 19.06 -31.96 5.09
C ILE A 89 19.48 -31.80 3.63
N TYR A 90 18.68 -32.32 2.68
CA TYR A 90 19.06 -32.40 1.27
C TYR A 90 18.17 -31.59 0.32
N LYS A 91 16.98 -31.15 0.77
CA LYS A 91 15.99 -30.54 -0.11
C LYS A 91 14.96 -29.73 0.66
N CYS A 92 14.48 -28.66 0.02
CA CYS A 92 13.30 -27.92 0.43
C CYS A 92 12.12 -28.26 -0.48
N GLU A 93 10.94 -28.47 0.12
CA GLU A 93 9.70 -28.76 -0.60
C GLU A 93 8.61 -27.79 -0.19
N ASN A 94 7.79 -27.35 -1.15
CA ASN A 94 6.64 -26.49 -0.87
C ASN A 94 5.60 -27.29 -0.07
N ILE A 95 5.07 -26.67 0.98
CA ILE A 95 3.97 -27.24 1.75
C ILE A 95 2.66 -26.87 1.03
N SER A 96 1.89 -27.86 0.59
CA SER A 96 0.63 -27.60 -0.12
C SER A 96 -0.37 -26.86 0.79
N GLY A 97 -1.04 -25.83 0.27
CA GLY A 97 -2.06 -25.08 1.01
C GLY A 97 -1.52 -24.11 2.06
N SER A 98 -0.21 -23.86 2.11
CA SER A 98 0.41 -22.92 3.06
C SER A 98 0.85 -21.60 2.41
N GLU A 99 0.14 -21.14 1.38
CA GLU A 99 0.33 -19.79 0.89
C GLU A 99 -0.29 -18.80 1.90
N GLU A 100 0.45 -17.73 2.18
CA GLU A 100 -0.02 -16.64 3.03
C GLU A 100 0.31 -15.30 2.39
N THR A 101 -0.63 -14.35 2.50
CA THR A 101 -0.38 -12.96 2.16
C THR A 101 0.06 -12.23 3.43
N VAL A 102 1.21 -11.56 3.37
CA VAL A 102 1.75 -10.74 4.45
C VAL A 102 1.87 -9.29 4.01
N VAL A 103 1.63 -8.37 4.95
CA VAL A 103 1.98 -6.97 4.79
C VAL A 103 3.10 -6.65 5.76
N VAL A 104 4.22 -6.20 5.21
CA VAL A 104 5.42 -5.85 5.97
C VAL A 104 5.81 -4.40 5.69
N VAL A 105 6.38 -3.76 6.71
CA VAL A 105 7.07 -2.49 6.58
C VAL A 105 8.56 -2.75 6.84
N ALA A 106 9.36 -2.59 5.79
CA ALA A 106 10.81 -2.76 5.82
C ALA A 106 11.48 -1.38 5.77
N TYR A 107 12.35 -1.09 6.74
CA TYR A 107 13.19 0.11 6.71
C TYR A 107 14.54 -0.23 6.10
N ILE A 108 14.88 0.46 5.01
CA ILE A 108 16.14 0.35 4.30
C ILE A 108 16.90 1.67 4.46
N ASP A 109 18.14 1.63 4.92
CA ASP A 109 18.98 2.82 5.00
C ASP A 109 19.49 3.28 3.62
N PHE A 110 20.21 4.40 3.57
CA PHE A 110 20.79 4.90 2.31
C PHE A 110 21.91 4.02 1.74
N LEU A 111 22.42 3.06 2.51
CA LEU A 111 23.39 2.08 2.04
C LEU A 111 22.69 0.86 1.40
N GLY A 112 21.36 0.82 1.40
CA GLY A 112 20.58 -0.28 0.85
C GLY A 112 20.44 -1.47 1.79
N THR A 113 20.68 -1.29 3.09
CA THR A 113 20.64 -2.36 4.10
C THR A 113 19.35 -2.33 4.89
N LEU A 114 18.72 -3.50 5.06
CA LEU A 114 17.57 -3.69 5.94
C LEU A 114 17.97 -3.55 7.41
N GLN A 115 17.47 -2.51 8.08
CA GLN A 115 17.72 -2.28 9.52
C GLN A 115 16.54 -2.71 10.40
N ASN A 116 15.31 -2.65 9.87
CA ASN A 116 14.12 -3.00 10.64
C ASN A 116 13.04 -3.63 9.75
N LEU A 117 12.29 -4.55 10.33
CA LEU A 117 11.16 -5.22 9.70
C LEU A 117 10.00 -5.31 10.69
N LYS A 118 8.84 -4.77 10.30
CA LYS A 118 7.60 -4.84 11.05
C LYS A 118 6.52 -5.56 10.24
N PHE A 119 5.81 -6.50 10.87
CA PHE A 119 4.60 -7.08 10.30
C PHE A 119 3.38 -6.24 10.67
N GLU A 120 2.57 -5.92 9.68
CA GLU A 120 1.27 -5.28 9.89
C GLU A 120 0.11 -6.27 9.78
N LYS A 121 0.22 -7.24 8.87
CA LYS A 121 -0.83 -8.22 8.63
C LYS A 121 -0.27 -9.53 8.12
N ARG A 122 -0.97 -10.62 8.46
CA ARG A 122 -0.79 -11.96 7.90
C ARG A 122 -2.16 -12.57 7.66
N SER A 123 -2.36 -13.21 6.52
CA SER A 123 -3.60 -13.91 6.18
C SER A 123 -3.26 -15.16 5.38
N ALA A 124 -3.72 -16.33 5.83
CA ALA A 124 -3.59 -17.55 5.05
C ALA A 124 -4.50 -17.48 3.83
N LYS A 125 -4.06 -18.02 2.69
CA LYS A 125 -4.91 -18.24 1.53
C LYS A 125 -5.51 -19.63 1.65
N SER A 126 -6.80 -19.72 1.97
CA SER A 126 -7.56 -20.97 1.86
C SER A 126 -8.25 -21.01 0.50
N ASP A 127 -7.90 -21.99 -0.33
CA ASP A 127 -8.61 -22.39 -1.55
C ASP A 127 -9.12 -21.24 -2.45
N GLY A 128 -8.24 -20.27 -2.74
CA GLY A 128 -8.55 -19.15 -3.63
C GLY A 128 -9.49 -18.08 -3.07
N LYS A 129 -9.83 -18.14 -1.77
CA LYS A 129 -10.59 -17.10 -1.07
C LYS A 129 -9.72 -16.47 0.02
N ILE A 130 -9.52 -15.16 -0.10
CA ILE A 130 -8.87 -14.37 0.93
C ILE A 130 -9.86 -14.28 2.10
N GLU A 131 -9.58 -14.93 3.23
CA GLU A 131 -10.25 -14.60 4.49
C GLU A 131 -9.80 -13.20 4.91
N GLN A 132 -10.61 -12.20 4.56
CA GLN A 132 -10.35 -10.81 4.85
C GLN A 132 -10.61 -10.50 6.33
N ASN A 133 -9.57 -9.99 6.99
CA ASN A 133 -9.75 -8.90 7.94
C ASN A 133 -8.82 -7.73 7.55
N VAL A 134 -9.37 -6.83 6.72
CA VAL A 134 -9.14 -5.37 6.44
C VAL A 134 -8.00 -4.59 7.12
N PRO A 135 -7.62 -3.36 6.68
CA PRO A 135 -7.73 -2.70 5.37
C PRO A 135 -6.41 -2.03 4.90
N TRP A 136 -6.25 -1.75 3.60
CA TRP A 136 -5.42 -0.64 3.10
C TRP A 136 -6.24 0.09 2.03
N ASN A 137 -6.46 1.39 2.24
CA ASN A 137 -7.25 2.26 1.38
C ASN A 137 -6.51 2.56 0.05
N ILE A 138 -6.13 1.53 -0.70
CA ILE A 138 -5.76 1.67 -2.11
C ILE A 138 -6.36 0.49 -2.87
N LYS A 139 -7.54 0.74 -3.47
CA LYS A 139 -8.01 -0.03 -4.62
C LYS A 139 -7.56 0.71 -5.87
N ILE A 140 -6.69 0.08 -6.66
CA ILE A 140 -6.50 0.40 -8.08
C ILE A 140 -6.87 -0.90 -8.82
N GLU A 141 -8.17 -1.16 -8.95
CA GLU A 141 -8.99 -1.14 -10.18
C GLU A 141 -9.51 -2.59 -10.35
N ALA A 142 -10.79 -2.90 -10.58
CA ALA A 142 -11.90 -2.13 -11.09
C ALA A 142 -13.11 -2.15 -10.13
N MET A 143 -13.71 -0.98 -9.90
CA MET A 143 -15.00 -0.87 -9.22
C MET A 143 -16.11 -1.30 -10.16
N ASP A 144 -16.67 -2.48 -9.89
CA ASP A 144 -17.94 -2.92 -10.43
C ASP A 144 -19.01 -1.83 -10.25
N ALA A 145 -19.67 -1.45 -11.35
CA ALA A 145 -20.61 -0.34 -11.42
C ALA A 145 -21.78 -0.47 -10.42
N GLU A 146 -22.06 -1.70 -9.96
CA GLU A 146 -23.08 -1.97 -8.95
C GLU A 146 -22.69 -1.45 -7.55
N LEU A 147 -21.40 -1.46 -7.21
CA LEU A 147 -20.88 -0.92 -5.95
C LEU A 147 -20.90 0.61 -5.93
N LEU A 148 -20.61 1.24 -7.07
CA LEU A 148 -20.72 2.69 -7.25
C LEU A 148 -22.16 3.17 -7.03
N LYS A 149 -23.14 2.42 -7.54
CA LYS A 149 -24.56 2.74 -7.36
C LYS A 149 -25.01 2.61 -5.89
N LYS A 150 -24.49 1.61 -5.18
CA LYS A 150 -24.78 1.40 -3.75
C LYS A 150 -24.15 2.50 -2.88
N MET A 151 -22.92 2.92 -3.19
CA MET A 151 -22.23 3.99 -2.45
C MET A 151 -22.89 5.35 -2.64
N ASN A 152 -23.28 5.71 -3.86
CA ASN A 152 -23.96 6.99 -4.11
C ASN A 152 -25.31 7.09 -3.40
N LYS A 153 -26.02 5.96 -3.25
CA LYS A 153 -27.27 5.90 -2.48
C LYS A 153 -27.02 6.14 -0.98
N VAL A 154 -26.01 5.48 -0.40
CA VAL A 154 -25.67 5.64 1.01
C VAL A 154 -25.22 7.07 1.32
N GLN A 155 -24.49 7.72 0.42
CA GLN A 155 -24.06 9.11 0.60
C GLN A 155 -25.26 10.08 0.58
N SER A 156 -26.18 9.89 -0.36
CA SER A 156 -27.45 10.63 -0.42
C SER A 156 -28.30 10.46 0.85
N ASP A 157 -28.38 9.23 1.39
CA ASP A 157 -29.15 8.96 2.60
C ASP A 157 -28.49 9.59 3.84
N THR A 158 -27.15 9.68 3.85
CA THR A 158 -26.37 10.28 4.94
C THR A 158 -26.49 11.81 4.97
N GLU A 159 -26.43 12.46 3.81
CA GLU A 159 -26.63 13.91 3.70
C GLU A 159 -28.03 14.33 4.20
N ASN A 160 -29.04 13.51 3.90
CA ASN A 160 -30.40 13.74 4.35
C ASN A 160 -30.56 13.55 5.88
N TYR A 161 -29.75 12.69 6.49
CA TYR A 161 -29.74 12.48 7.95
C TYR A 161 -29.04 13.62 8.69
N VAL A 162 -27.93 14.13 8.14
CA VAL A 162 -27.18 15.26 8.73
C VAL A 162 -28.00 16.55 8.72
N VAL A 163 -28.74 16.82 7.64
CA VAL A 163 -29.66 17.96 7.56
C VAL A 163 -30.75 17.88 8.63
N LYS A 164 -31.32 16.68 8.87
CA LYS A 164 -32.31 16.48 9.94
C LYS A 164 -31.77 16.72 11.35
N ILE A 165 -30.50 16.41 11.61
CA ILE A 165 -29.89 16.66 12.93
C ILE A 165 -29.64 18.17 13.15
N ALA A 166 -29.27 18.90 12.09
CA ALA A 166 -29.09 20.34 12.15
C ALA A 166 -30.39 21.11 12.46
N GLU A 167 -31.54 20.60 12.02
CA GLU A 167 -32.86 21.16 12.37
C GLU A 167 -33.26 20.92 13.84
N ILE A 168 -32.67 19.91 14.51
CA ILE A 168 -33.01 19.53 15.89
C ILE A 168 -32.10 20.23 16.93
N GLY A 169 -30.93 20.73 16.53
CA GLY A 169 -29.84 21.12 17.44
C GLY A 169 -29.58 22.62 17.68
N GLY A 170 -30.47 23.53 17.27
CA GLY A 170 -30.28 24.96 17.48
C GLY A 170 -30.81 25.44 18.84
N ARG A 171 -30.02 25.36 19.92
CA ARG A 171 -30.18 26.28 21.06
C ARG A 171 -28.80 26.80 21.53
N PRO A 172 -28.59 28.11 21.65
CA PRO A 172 -27.35 28.66 22.17
C PRO A 172 -27.19 28.29 23.64
N ILE A 173 -25.96 27.98 24.05
CA ILE A 173 -25.58 27.89 25.46
C ILE A 173 -25.23 29.30 25.88
N ASP A 174 -26.01 29.86 26.81
CA ASP A 174 -25.76 31.19 27.38
C ASP A 174 -24.54 31.10 28.32
N ASP A 175 -23.46 31.79 27.95
CA ASP A 175 -22.25 31.97 28.77
C ASP A 175 -22.52 33.02 29.85
N ASP A 176 -23.18 32.62 30.95
CA ASP A 176 -23.23 33.42 32.18
C ASP A 176 -23.15 32.49 33.42
N ALA A 177 -21.93 32.16 33.83
CA ALA A 177 -21.67 31.60 35.16
C ALA A 177 -20.29 32.01 35.71
N LYS A 178 -20.27 33.23 36.25
CA LYS A 178 -19.40 33.80 37.31
C LYS A 178 -17.90 33.94 37.09
#